data_AF-A0A6P1D6E5-F1
#
_entry.id   AF-A0A6P1D6E5-F1
#
_cell.length_a   1.000
_cell.length_b   1.000
_cell.length_c   1.000
_cell.angle_alpha   90.00
_cell.angle_beta   90.00
_cell.angle_gamma   90.00
#
_symmetry.space_group_name_H-M   'P 1'
#
loop_
_entity.id
_entity.type
_entity.pdbx_description
1 polymer ?
#
loop_
_entity_poly.entity_id
_entity_poly.type
_entity_poly.pdbx_seq_one_letter_code
_entity_poly.pdbx_strand_id
1 'polypeptide(L)'
;MTLPLNVSSEHLLSTSAGMGFDQAAFEAALVHAAPGTQAMPAALDVVVSGPAAAVLNAAGMDFLGIIGDGAFKRRNGGEVLKPVAVEYTANDIASGGRVSSLSPAFL
;
A
#
# COMPACT_ATOMS: atom_id res chain seq x y z
N MET A 1 -3.53 -18.22 -21.60
CA MET A 1 -3.65 -19.40 -20.73
C MET A 1 -4.68 -19.07 -19.67
N THR A 2 -5.77 -19.83 -19.58
CA THR A 2 -6.89 -19.59 -18.63
C THR A 2 -6.73 -20.50 -17.44
N LEU A 3 -6.47 -19.92 -16.26
CA LEU A 3 -6.42 -20.67 -15.00
C LEU A 3 -7.84 -20.82 -14.43
N PRO A 4 -8.20 -21.99 -13.87
CA PRO A 4 -9.47 -22.14 -13.18
C PRO A 4 -9.53 -21.21 -11.96
N LEU A 5 -10.69 -20.59 -11.73
CA LEU A 5 -10.97 -19.80 -10.53
C LEU A 5 -11.07 -20.74 -9.32
N ASN A 6 -10.02 -20.79 -8.51
CA ASN A 6 -9.96 -21.63 -7.29
C ASN A 6 -10.16 -20.83 -5.99
N VAL A 7 -10.61 -19.57 -6.06
CA VAL A 7 -10.78 -18.68 -4.91
C VAL A 7 -12.24 -18.24 -4.81
N SER A 8 -12.88 -18.45 -3.65
CA SER A 8 -14.27 -18.03 -3.42
C SER A 8 -14.41 -16.50 -3.35
N SER A 9 -15.56 -15.98 -3.78
CA SER A 9 -15.87 -14.55 -3.68
C SER A 9 -15.83 -14.03 -2.24
N GLU A 10 -16.28 -14.84 -1.28
CA GLU A 10 -16.16 -14.55 0.16
C GLU A 10 -14.71 -14.40 0.62
N HIS A 11 -13.79 -15.19 0.07
CA HIS A 11 -12.36 -15.06 0.36
C HIS A 11 -11.80 -13.73 -0.17
N LEU A 12 -12.23 -13.30 -1.36
CA LEU A 12 -11.80 -12.01 -1.93
C LEU A 12 -12.33 -10.82 -1.13
N LEU A 13 -13.58 -10.88 -0.67
CA LEU A 13 -14.17 -9.86 0.21
C LEU A 13 -13.48 -9.82 1.58
N SER A 14 -13.18 -10.98 2.17
CA SER A 14 -12.44 -11.09 3.43
C SER A 14 -11.02 -10.52 3.31
N THR A 15 -10.30 -10.85 2.24
CA THR A 15 -8.96 -10.32 1.94
C THR A 15 -9.00 -8.82 1.70
N SER A 16 -9.99 -8.32 0.94
CA SER A 16 -10.22 -6.89 0.75
C SER A 16 -10.44 -6.16 2.08
N ALA A 17 -11.29 -6.72 2.96
CA ALA A 17 -11.56 -6.16 4.28
C ALA A 17 -10.30 -6.15 5.17
N GLY A 18 -9.46 -7.18 5.11
CA GLY A 18 -8.15 -7.22 5.80
C GLY A 18 -7.11 -6.25 5.24
N MET A 19 -7.30 -5.79 4.01
CA MET A 19 -6.56 -4.68 3.41
C MET A 19 -7.16 -3.30 3.73
N GLY A 20 -8.29 -3.26 4.47
CA GLY A 20 -8.89 -2.06 4.99
C GLY A 20 -7.86 -1.17 5.66
N PHE A 21 -7.78 0.07 5.20
CA PHE A 21 -6.75 1.00 5.57
C PHE A 21 -7.38 2.36 5.87
N ASP A 22 -7.25 2.83 7.11
CA ASP A 22 -7.66 4.18 7.47
C ASP A 22 -6.60 5.17 7.01
N GLN A 23 -6.81 5.70 5.81
CA GLN A 23 -5.89 6.66 5.22
C GLN A 23 -5.79 7.96 6.02
N ALA A 24 -6.89 8.43 6.62
CA ALA A 24 -6.87 9.67 7.38
C ALA A 24 -6.04 9.51 8.66
N ALA A 25 -6.22 8.39 9.37
CA ALA A 25 -5.40 8.09 10.56
C ALA A 25 -3.92 7.90 10.21
N PHE A 26 -3.62 7.27 9.07
CA PHE A 26 -2.25 7.10 8.61
C PHE A 26 -1.58 8.41 8.18
N GLU A 27 -2.29 9.26 7.43
CA GLU A 27 -1.79 10.59 7.05
C GLU A 27 -1.53 11.45 8.30
N ALA A 28 -2.44 11.41 9.28
CA ALA A 28 -2.25 12.08 10.56
C ALA A 28 -1.00 11.57 11.30
N ALA A 29 -0.77 10.25 11.30
CA ALA A 29 0.42 9.64 11.89
C ALA A 29 1.71 10.06 11.17
N LEU A 30 1.72 10.09 9.83
CA LEU A 30 2.86 10.56 9.04
C LEU A 30 3.18 12.03 9.31
N VAL A 31 2.17 12.90 9.34
CA VAL A 31 2.35 14.33 9.66
C VAL A 31 2.94 14.52 11.06
N HIS A 32 2.57 13.67 12.02
CA HIS A 32 3.12 13.73 13.38
C HIS A 32 4.54 13.16 13.47
N ALA A 33 4.88 12.14 12.68
CA ALA A 33 6.19 11.48 12.71
C ALA A 33 7.27 12.21 11.90
N ALA A 34 6.90 12.90 10.81
CA ALA A 34 7.84 13.54 9.89
C ALA A 34 8.78 14.59 10.54
N PRO A 35 8.34 15.42 11.52
CA PRO A 35 9.25 16.30 12.24
C PRO A 35 10.31 15.54 13.05
N GLY A 36 9.98 14.36 13.57
CA GLY A 36 10.89 13.53 14.36
C GLY A 36 12.01 12.88 13.56
N THR A 37 11.92 12.88 12.24
CA THR A 37 12.97 12.37 11.34
C THR A 37 13.96 13.45 10.91
N GLN A 38 13.78 14.70 11.35
CA GLN A 38 14.68 15.82 11.05
C GLN A 38 15.79 15.89 12.10
N ALA A 39 16.99 15.46 11.73
CA ALA A 39 18.22 15.70 12.46
C ALA A 39 18.74 17.12 12.19
N MET A 40 19.13 17.81 13.26
CA MET A 40 19.84 19.09 13.19
C MET A 40 21.34 18.88 13.42
N PRO A 41 22.22 19.58 12.69
CA PRO A 41 23.65 19.58 12.97
C PRO A 41 23.94 20.05 14.41
N ALA A 42 24.97 19.49 15.04
CA ALA A 42 25.44 19.95 16.33
C ALA A 42 26.03 21.36 16.21
N ALA A 43 25.51 22.31 16.99
CA ALA A 43 25.87 23.73 16.89
C ALA A 43 27.38 24.03 17.05
N LEU A 44 28.08 23.20 17.83
CA LEU A 44 29.51 23.36 18.11
C LEU A 44 30.43 22.72 17.07
N ASP A 45 29.90 21.90 16.16
CA ASP A 45 30.68 21.17 15.15
C ASP A 45 29.86 20.96 13.88
N VAL A 46 29.37 22.07 13.30
CA VAL A 46 28.51 22.02 12.11
C VAL A 46 29.26 21.45 10.89
N VAL A 47 30.58 21.61 10.83
CA VAL A 47 31.41 21.11 9.71
C VAL A 47 31.43 19.58 9.69
N VAL A 48 31.56 18.92 10.85
CA VAL A 48 31.58 17.45 10.94
C VAL A 48 30.18 16.87 11.07
N SER A 49 29.28 17.52 11.82
CA SER A 49 27.92 17.01 12.07
C SER A 49 26.90 17.35 10.98
N GLY A 50 27.17 18.35 10.14
CA GLY A 50 26.31 18.74 9.02
C GLY A 50 26.06 17.62 8.01
N PRO A 51 27.12 16.96 7.49
CA PRO A 51 26.98 15.81 6.60
C PRO A 51 26.20 14.65 7.24
N ALA A 52 26.43 14.35 8.52
CA ALA A 52 25.72 13.29 9.22
C ALA A 52 24.22 13.58 9.37
N ALA A 53 23.86 14.83 9.72
CA ALA A 53 22.46 15.26 9.79
C ALA A 53 21.79 15.20 8.40
N ALA A 54 22.48 15.58 7.33
CA ALA A 54 21.96 15.49 5.97
C ALA A 54 21.67 14.04 5.54
N VAL A 55 22.57 13.10 5.86
CA VAL A 55 22.37 11.68 5.57
C VAL A 55 21.17 11.11 6.35
N LEU A 56 21.02 11.45 7.63
CA LEU A 56 19.88 11.04 8.44
C LEU A 56 18.56 11.59 7.92
N ASN A 57 18.55 12.85 7.48
CA ASN A 57 17.36 13.48 6.90
C ASN A 57 16.96 12.82 5.58
N ALA A 58 17.93 12.51 4.71
CA ALA A 58 17.67 11.78 3.47
C ALA A 58 17.10 10.38 3.75
N ALA A 59 17.70 9.64 4.68
CA ALA A 59 17.19 8.32 5.08
C ALA A 59 15.78 8.38 5.70
N GLY A 60 15.50 9.42 6.50
CA GLY A 60 14.17 9.68 7.06
C GLY A 60 13.12 9.95 5.97
N MET A 61 13.47 10.75 4.97
CA MET A 61 12.59 11.03 3.83
C MET A 61 12.32 9.78 2.98
N ASP A 62 13.36 8.98 2.69
CA ASP A 62 13.21 7.72 1.95
C ASP A 62 12.31 6.73 2.69
N PHE A 63 12.49 6.62 4.02
CA PHE A 63 11.67 5.76 4.87
C PHE A 63 10.19 6.18 4.86
N LEU A 64 9.91 7.48 5.03
CA LEU A 64 8.55 8.01 4.97
C LEU A 64 7.93 7.82 3.58
N GLY A 65 8.72 7.96 2.51
CA GLY A 65 8.29 7.69 1.13
C GLY A 65 7.88 6.22 0.93
N ILE A 66 8.70 5.26 1.36
CA ILE A 66 8.40 3.82 1.25
C ILE A 66 7.13 3.48 2.03
N ILE A 67 6.95 4.03 3.23
CA ILE A 67 5.75 3.78 4.03
C ILE A 67 4.51 4.37 3.35
N GLY A 68 4.59 5.60 2.82
CA GLY A 68 3.52 6.24 2.06
C GLY A 68 3.10 5.42 0.83
N ASP A 69 4.06 4.92 0.05
CA ASP A 69 3.80 4.08 -1.12
C ASP A 69 3.16 2.73 -0.74
N GLY A 70 3.63 2.12 0.34
CA GLY A 70 3.07 0.86 0.86
C GLY A 70 1.61 1.01 1.29
N ALA A 71 1.29 2.12 1.95
CA ALA A 71 -0.07 2.49 2.31
C ALA A 71 -0.98 2.67 1.09
N PHE A 72 -0.52 3.39 0.07
CA PHE A 72 -1.27 3.59 -1.18
C PHE A 72 -1.54 2.27 -1.90
N LYS A 73 -0.53 1.39 -1.99
CA LYS A 73 -0.69 0.05 -2.59
C LYS A 73 -1.69 -0.81 -1.82
N ARG A 74 -1.70 -0.74 -0.48
CA ARG A 74 -2.67 -1.48 0.35
C ARG A 74 -4.11 -1.00 0.11
N ARG A 75 -4.31 0.32 0.03
CA ARG A 75 -5.61 0.92 -0.33
C ARG A 75 -6.07 0.44 -1.72
N ASN A 76 -5.22 0.57 -2.73
CA ASN A 76 -5.58 0.19 -4.10
C ASN A 76 -5.84 -1.32 -4.22
N GLY A 77 -5.03 -2.16 -3.57
CA GLY A 77 -5.26 -3.60 -3.52
C GLY A 77 -6.60 -3.96 -2.89
N GLY A 78 -6.95 -3.33 -1.77
CA GLY A 78 -8.26 -3.51 -1.14
C GLY A 78 -9.43 -3.08 -2.02
N GLU A 79 -9.33 -1.94 -2.69
CA GLU A 79 -10.37 -1.40 -3.58
C GLU A 79 -10.56 -2.23 -4.86
N VAL A 80 -9.49 -2.81 -5.43
CA VAL A 80 -9.56 -3.66 -6.64
C VAL A 80 -10.21 -5.01 -6.35
N LEU A 81 -10.05 -5.56 -5.15
CA LEU A 81 -10.59 -6.88 -4.81
C LEU A 81 -12.11 -6.91 -4.63
N LYS A 82 -12.75 -5.77 -4.29
CA LYS A 82 -14.21 -5.66 -4.13
C LYS A 82 -14.97 -5.88 -5.44
N PRO A 83 -14.71 -5.15 -6.54
CA PRO A 83 -15.41 -5.35 -7.82
C PRO A 83 -15.12 -6.73 -8.42
N VAL A 84 -13.89 -7.25 -8.25
CA VAL A 84 -13.54 -8.64 -8.63
C VAL A 84 -14.46 -9.62 -7.90
N ALA A 85 -14.70 -9.46 -6.60
CA ALA A 85 -15.60 -10.33 -5.86
C ALA A 85 -17.08 -10.24 -6.30
N VAL A 86 -17.50 -9.11 -6.89
CA VAL A 86 -18.85 -8.90 -7.43
C VAL A 86 -19.00 -9.50 -8.83
N GLU A 87 -17.97 -9.42 -9.67
CA GLU A 87 -17.96 -10.03 -11.01
C GLU A 87 -17.93 -11.55 -10.96
N TYR A 88 -17.30 -12.15 -9.94
CA TYR A 88 -17.24 -13.60 -9.76
C TYR A 88 -18.22 -14.06 -8.69
N THR A 89 -19.44 -14.43 -9.08
CA THR A 89 -20.39 -15.02 -8.14
C THR A 89 -19.99 -16.46 -7.78
N ALA A 90 -20.51 -16.98 -6.67
CA ALA A 90 -20.31 -18.39 -6.29
C ALA A 90 -20.77 -19.37 -7.41
N ASN A 91 -21.72 -18.96 -8.26
CA ASN A 91 -22.16 -19.73 -9.43
C ASN A 91 -21.12 -19.79 -10.55
N ASP A 92 -20.30 -18.76 -10.75
CA ASP A 92 -19.25 -18.75 -11.78
C ASP A 92 -18.11 -19.70 -11.39
N ILE A 93 -17.85 -19.83 -10.09
CA ILE A 93 -16.86 -20.78 -9.54
C ILE A 93 -17.40 -22.21 -9.63
N ALA A 94 -18.66 -22.43 -9.22
CA ALA A 94 -19.29 -23.75 -9.26
C ALA A 94 -19.50 -24.30 -10.69
N SER A 95 -19.64 -23.41 -11.68
CA SER A 95 -19.79 -23.77 -13.10
C SER A 95 -18.46 -23.90 -13.86
N GLY A 96 -17.31 -23.67 -13.21
CA GLY A 96 -15.99 -23.76 -13.84
C GLY A 96 -15.68 -22.59 -14.78
N GLY A 97 -16.26 -21.42 -14.51
CA GLY A 97 -15.99 -20.17 -15.23
C GLY A 97 -14.50 -19.88 -15.33
N ARG A 98 -14.07 -19.46 -16.52
CA ARG A 98 -12.67 -19.16 -16.83
C ARG A 98 -12.47 -17.65 -16.95
N VAL A 99 -11.40 -17.13 -16.36
CA VAL A 99 -11.04 -15.70 -16.51
C VAL A 99 -10.59 -15.44 -17.95
N SER A 100 -11.44 -14.85 -18.79
CA SER A 100 -10.97 -14.25 -20.04
C SER A 100 -10.21 -12.97 -19.67
N SER A 101 -8.87 -13.08 -19.61
CA SER A 101 -7.87 -12.01 -19.58
C SER A 101 -8.34 -10.64 -19.04
N LEU A 102 -7.84 -10.27 -17.86
CA LEU A 102 -7.82 -8.89 -17.36
C LEU A 102 -7.64 -7.89 -18.52
N SER A 103 -8.68 -7.11 -18.81
CA SER A 103 -8.55 -5.96 -19.71
C SER A 103 -7.58 -4.98 -19.03
N PRO A 104 -6.54 -4.47 -19.71
CA PRO A 104 -5.57 -3.53 -19.14
C PRO A 104 -6.16 -2.16 -18.80
N ALA A 105 -7.48 -1.96 -18.88
CA ALA A 105 -8.14 -0.67 -18.71
C ALA A 105 -8.03 -0.05 -17.30
N PHE A 106 -7.33 -0.71 -16.37
CA PHE A 106 -7.07 -0.23 -15.01
C PHE A 106 -5.57 -0.04 -14.68
N LEU A 107 -4.68 -0.07 -15.69
CA LEU A 107 -3.26 0.32 -15.54
C LEU A 107 -3.02 1.74 -16.04
#